data_AF-A0A251YK28-F1
#
_entry.id   AF-A0A251YK28-F1
#
_cell.length_a   1.000
_cell.length_b   1.000
_cell.length_c   1.000
_cell.angle_alpha   90.00
_cell.angle_beta   90.00
_cell.angle_gamma   90.00
#
_symmetry.space_group_name_H-M   'P 1'
#
loop_
_entity.id
_entity.type
_entity.pdbx_description
1 polymer ?
#
loop_
_entity_poly.entity_id
_entity_poly.type
_entity_poly.pdbx_seq_one_letter_code
_entity_poly.pdbx_strand_id
1 'polypeptide(L)'
;MDEAGAIARATAMRDAGERATGIQSLRTRVERNPTELEARRILAEWYRDDGTHDQAGRWGIVLPGWTTTYERDRTARLFAASYPVGGDVRAFLHLPAGPMPPDAELLVARIPVQRELLGRRAHPPDPGPPVVPSGPLDGYAPVLGGIAALVLLVIVGVTFVGVLVGVPMGGFTRVATIGGVAILVVAIVVGLLNASLAAWRSTAEEGGPSVVPPDPREPGDPGRS
;
A
#
# COMPACT_ATOMS: atom_id res chain seq x y z
N MET A 1 -3.02 46.22 22.29
CA MET A 1 -1.79 45.96 21.53
C MET A 1 -2.20 45.71 20.09
N ASP A 2 -1.63 46.48 19.18
CA ASP A 2 -1.83 46.38 17.73
C ASP A 2 -1.07 45.18 17.14
N GLU A 3 -1.23 44.94 15.84
CA GLU A 3 -0.54 43.87 15.11
C GLU A 3 0.99 44.01 15.21
N ALA A 4 1.52 45.21 14.97
CA ALA A 4 2.97 45.49 15.02
C ALA A 4 3.57 45.22 16.41
N GLY A 5 2.91 45.65 17.49
CA GLY A 5 3.37 45.38 18.85
C GLY A 5 3.30 43.89 19.21
N ALA A 6 2.30 43.16 18.69
CA ALA A 6 2.20 41.72 18.89
C ALA A 6 3.33 40.95 18.19
N ILE A 7 3.65 41.35 16.95
CA ILE A 7 4.79 40.84 16.18
C ILE A 7 6.09 41.13 16.94
N ALA A 8 6.34 42.40 17.30
CA ALA A 8 7.58 42.81 17.98
C ALA A 8 7.83 42.01 19.27
N ARG A 9 6.78 41.80 20.07
CA ARG A 9 6.86 40.96 21.27
C ARG A 9 7.18 39.50 20.95
N ALA A 10 6.51 38.92 19.95
CA ALA A 10 6.77 37.52 19.57
C ALA A 10 8.19 37.34 19.02
N THR A 11 8.69 38.31 18.24
CA THR A 11 10.07 38.34 17.73
C THR A 11 11.07 38.42 18.87
N ALA A 12 10.86 39.33 19.84
CA ALA A 12 11.73 39.44 21.01
C ALA A 12 11.81 38.12 21.82
N MET A 13 10.70 37.39 21.95
CA MET A 13 10.72 36.05 22.57
C MET A 13 11.56 35.06 21.76
N ARG A 14 11.43 35.07 20.43
CA ARG A 14 12.23 34.20 19.55
C ARG A 14 13.72 34.52 19.64
N ASP A 15 14.08 35.81 19.65
CA ASP A 15 15.46 36.30 19.73
C ASP A 15 16.09 36.00 21.09
N ALA A 16 15.30 35.95 22.17
CA ALA A 16 15.72 35.53 23.50
C ALA A 16 15.92 34.00 23.64
N GLY A 17 15.73 33.23 22.56
CA GLY A 17 15.80 31.77 22.57
C GLY A 17 14.50 31.07 22.99
N GLU A 18 13.45 31.82 23.35
CA GLU A 18 12.12 31.30 23.69
C GLU A 18 11.26 31.08 22.43
N ARG A 19 11.83 30.41 21.42
CA ARG A 19 11.22 30.28 20.08
C ARG A 19 9.80 29.69 20.13
N ALA A 20 9.58 28.64 20.91
CA ALA A 20 8.26 28.00 21.04
C ALA A 20 7.22 28.97 21.62
N THR A 21 7.60 29.77 22.62
CA THR A 21 6.76 30.80 23.23
C THR A 21 6.41 31.90 22.22
N GLY A 22 7.39 32.37 21.44
CA GLY A 22 7.18 33.36 20.39
C GLY A 22 6.17 32.89 19.33
N ILE A 23 6.36 31.68 18.80
CA ILE A 23 5.43 31.05 17.84
C ILE A 23 4.03 30.93 18.44
N GLN A 24 3.93 30.42 19.67
CA GLN A 24 2.63 30.24 20.35
C GLN A 24 1.91 31.57 20.56
N SER A 25 2.65 32.61 20.97
CA SER A 25 2.12 33.96 21.16
C SER A 25 1.54 34.54 19.88
N LEU A 26 2.27 34.41 18.77
CA LEU A 26 1.83 34.90 17.46
C LEU A 26 0.68 34.07 16.89
N ARG A 27 0.70 32.75 17.07
CA ARG A 27 -0.40 31.84 16.69
C ARG A 27 -1.71 32.25 17.35
N THR A 28 -1.69 32.40 18.68
CA THR A 28 -2.86 32.82 19.44
C THR A 28 -3.36 34.22 19.04
N ARG A 29 -2.47 35.11 18.59
CA ARG A 29 -2.87 36.42 18.04
C ARG A 29 -3.65 36.27 16.73
N VAL A 30 -3.11 35.50 15.79
CA VAL A 30 -3.73 35.22 14.48
C VAL A 30 -5.05 34.49 14.61
N GLU A 31 -5.14 33.50 15.51
CA GLU A 31 -6.39 32.77 15.79
C GLU A 31 -7.52 33.71 16.24
N ARG A 32 -7.20 34.74 17.02
CA ARG A 32 -8.16 35.76 17.48
C ARG A 32 -8.42 36.87 16.47
N ASN A 33 -7.45 37.16 15.60
CA ASN A 33 -7.49 38.27 14.65
C ASN A 33 -7.10 37.75 13.25
N PRO A 34 -7.97 36.95 12.60
CA PRO A 34 -7.59 36.26 11.37
C PRO A 34 -7.27 37.20 10.20
N THR A 35 -7.72 38.45 10.26
CA THR A 35 -7.47 39.50 9.24
C THR A 35 -6.07 40.13 9.32
N GLU A 36 -5.27 39.83 10.35
CA GLU A 36 -3.91 40.33 10.53
C GLU A 36 -2.94 39.56 9.62
N LEU A 37 -2.83 40.02 8.37
CA LEU A 37 -2.09 39.35 7.31
C LEU A 37 -0.57 39.37 7.53
N GLU A 38 -0.03 40.40 8.18
CA GLU A 38 1.40 40.51 8.43
C GLU A 38 1.82 39.55 9.55
N ALA A 39 1.02 39.45 10.62
CA ALA A 39 1.23 38.46 11.67
C ALA A 39 1.18 37.03 11.11
N ARG A 40 0.26 36.76 10.18
CA ARG A 40 0.19 35.47 9.47
C ARG A 40 1.41 35.19 8.61
N ARG A 41 1.85 36.19 7.84
CA ARG A 41 3.02 36.07 6.97
C ARG A 41 4.25 35.69 7.80
N ILE A 42 4.51 36.43 8.88
CA ILE A 42 5.65 36.17 9.77
C ILE A 42 5.54 34.78 10.42
N LEU A 43 4.35 34.40 10.90
CA LEU A 43 4.15 33.07 11.47
C LEU A 43 4.43 31.96 10.45
N ALA A 44 3.95 32.13 9.22
CA ALA A 44 4.17 31.18 8.14
C ALA A 44 5.65 31.10 7.73
N GLU A 45 6.37 32.22 7.72
CA GLU A 45 7.83 32.26 7.49
C GLU A 45 8.58 31.50 8.56
N TRP A 46 8.24 31.69 9.84
CA TRP A 46 8.88 30.97 10.92
C TRP A 46 8.68 29.46 10.80
N TYR A 47 7.47 29.00 10.49
CA TYR A 47 7.24 27.58 10.24
C TYR A 47 7.97 27.04 9.01
N ARG A 48 8.19 27.89 7.99
CA ARG A 48 9.00 27.52 6.82
C ARG A 48 10.47 27.37 7.18
N ASP A 49 11.03 28.31 7.94
CA ASP A 49 12.42 28.23 8.45
C ASP A 49 12.64 26.95 9.27
N ASP A 50 11.59 26.52 9.97
CA ASP A 50 11.61 25.35 10.84
C ASP A 50 11.40 24.02 10.09
N GLY A 51 11.19 24.06 8.77
CA GLY A 51 10.94 22.88 7.93
C GLY A 51 9.52 22.29 8.06
N THR A 52 8.64 22.96 8.80
CA THR A 52 7.23 22.56 9.00
C THR A 52 6.32 23.15 7.92
N HIS A 53 6.50 22.67 6.69
CA HIS A 53 5.81 23.20 5.51
C HIS A 53 4.28 23.06 5.53
N ASP A 54 3.73 22.10 6.27
CA ASP A 54 2.30 21.96 6.51
C ASP A 54 1.73 23.13 7.31
N GLN A 55 2.46 23.60 8.32
CA GLN A 55 2.09 24.77 9.11
C GLN A 55 2.35 26.07 8.34
N ALA A 56 3.46 26.17 7.61
CA ALA A 56 3.72 27.31 6.73
C ALA A 56 2.59 27.51 5.72
N GLY A 57 2.14 26.42 5.08
CA GLY A 57 0.99 26.44 4.18
C GLY A 57 -0.30 26.86 4.91
N ARG A 58 -0.58 26.30 6.09
CA ARG A 58 -1.78 26.61 6.88
C ARG A 58 -1.93 28.11 7.18
N TRP A 59 -0.86 28.74 7.66
CA TRP A 59 -0.92 30.14 8.09
C TRP A 59 -0.79 31.11 6.91
N GLY A 60 -0.03 30.74 5.88
CA GLY A 60 0.20 31.56 4.69
C GLY A 60 -0.91 31.53 3.64
N ILE A 61 -1.84 30.56 3.69
CA ILE A 61 -2.84 30.28 2.64
C ILE A 61 -3.74 31.47 2.26
N VAL A 62 -3.87 32.47 3.13
CA VAL A 62 -4.70 33.65 2.90
C VAL A 62 -4.00 34.71 2.05
N LEU A 63 -2.68 34.62 1.91
CA LEU A 63 -1.86 35.56 1.13
C LEU A 63 -1.84 35.10 -0.33
N PRO A 64 -2.45 35.85 -1.27
CA PRO A 64 -2.61 35.40 -2.65
C PRO A 64 -1.27 35.08 -3.33
N GLY A 65 -1.12 33.87 -3.87
CA GLY A 65 0.08 33.43 -4.57
C GLY A 65 1.32 33.24 -3.70
N TRP A 66 1.18 33.34 -2.37
CA TRP A 66 2.31 33.25 -1.44
C TRP A 66 2.66 31.80 -1.10
N THR A 67 1.65 30.93 -0.99
CA THR A 67 1.91 29.52 -0.67
C THR A 67 2.44 28.78 -1.89
N THR A 68 3.33 27.83 -1.66
CA THR A 68 3.82 26.94 -2.71
C THR A 68 2.86 25.77 -2.94
N THR A 69 2.98 25.13 -4.11
CA THR A 69 2.27 23.87 -4.37
C THR A 69 2.63 22.78 -3.34
N TYR A 70 3.87 22.73 -2.91
CA TYR A 70 4.31 21.75 -1.90
C TYR A 70 3.69 22.00 -0.53
N GLU A 71 3.67 23.25 -0.06
CA GLU A 71 3.05 23.61 1.23
C GLU A 71 1.55 23.31 1.23
N ARG A 72 0.82 23.70 0.16
CA ARG A 72 -0.61 23.38 0.02
C ARG A 72 -0.88 21.87 0.09
N ASP A 73 -0.03 21.05 -0.53
CA ASP A 73 -0.16 19.59 -0.49
C ASP A 73 0.07 19.04 0.92
N ARG A 74 1.12 19.50 1.60
CA ARG A 74 1.43 19.10 2.99
C ARG A 74 0.34 19.51 3.96
N THR A 75 -0.20 20.73 3.84
CA THR A 75 -1.33 21.19 4.65
C THR A 75 -2.60 20.38 4.36
N ALA A 76 -2.91 20.06 3.09
CA ALA A 76 -4.04 19.21 2.75
C ALA A 76 -3.91 17.81 3.35
N ARG A 77 -2.69 17.24 3.35
CA ARG A 77 -2.39 15.96 4.02
C ARG A 77 -2.58 16.04 5.53
N LEU A 78 -2.12 17.11 6.17
CA LEU A 78 -2.35 17.35 7.60
C LEU A 78 -3.85 17.37 7.91
N PHE A 79 -4.63 18.14 7.15
CA PHE A 79 -6.08 18.19 7.34
C PHE A 79 -6.74 16.82 7.15
N ALA A 80 -6.39 16.11 6.07
CA ALA A 80 -6.92 14.79 5.77
C ALA A 80 -6.62 13.76 6.88
N ALA A 81 -5.47 13.87 7.55
CA ALA A 81 -5.08 12.99 8.65
C ALA A 81 -5.74 13.36 9.98
N SER A 82 -5.98 14.65 10.24
CA SER A 82 -6.43 15.13 11.56
C SER A 82 -7.93 15.38 11.67
N TYR A 83 -8.66 15.51 10.56
CA TYR A 83 -10.08 15.88 10.58
C TYR A 83 -11.00 14.82 9.96
N PRO A 84 -12.21 14.63 10.51
CA PRO A 84 -13.21 13.73 9.95
C PRO A 84 -13.64 14.19 8.55
N VAL A 85 -14.26 13.29 7.78
CA VAL A 85 -14.84 13.62 6.47
C VAL A 85 -15.87 14.73 6.65
N GLY A 86 -15.80 15.77 5.81
CA GLY A 86 -16.67 16.95 5.95
C GLY A 86 -16.27 17.92 7.06
N GLY A 87 -15.08 17.76 7.67
CA GLY A 87 -14.56 18.73 8.63
C GLY A 87 -14.49 20.16 8.07
N ASP A 88 -14.60 21.15 8.94
CA ASP A 88 -14.60 22.56 8.56
C ASP A 88 -13.18 23.04 8.22
N VAL A 89 -12.87 23.08 6.92
CA VAL A 89 -11.58 23.56 6.40
C VAL A 89 -11.36 25.04 6.71
N ARG A 90 -12.42 25.86 6.72
CA ARG A 90 -12.32 27.29 7.00
C ARG A 90 -11.90 27.53 8.45
N ALA A 91 -12.52 26.80 9.38
CA ALA A 91 -12.13 26.83 10.78
C ALA A 91 -10.69 26.34 10.99
N PHE A 92 -10.30 25.25 10.33
CA PHE A 92 -8.92 24.73 10.41
C PHE A 92 -7.87 25.74 9.92
N LEU A 93 -8.10 26.40 8.79
CA LEU A 93 -7.20 27.43 8.23
C LEU A 93 -7.35 28.80 8.90
N HIS A 94 -8.27 28.93 9.86
CA HIS A 94 -8.67 30.17 10.50
C HIS A 94 -9.02 31.28 9.50
N LEU A 95 -9.61 31.00 8.33
CA LEU A 95 -9.75 32.04 7.29
C LEU A 95 -10.60 33.23 7.79
N PRO A 96 -10.26 34.48 7.43
CA PRO A 96 -11.13 35.64 7.62
C PRO A 96 -12.53 35.40 7.06
N ALA A 97 -13.52 36.14 7.56
CA ALA A 97 -14.84 36.15 6.95
C ALA A 97 -14.77 36.64 5.50
N GLY A 98 -15.63 36.09 4.63
CA GLY A 98 -15.67 36.43 3.21
C GLY A 98 -15.35 35.24 2.29
N PRO A 99 -15.12 35.52 0.99
CA PRO A 99 -14.85 34.48 0.00
C PRO A 99 -13.58 33.67 0.37
N MET A 100 -13.51 32.45 -0.12
CA MET A 100 -12.35 31.59 0.10
C MET A 100 -11.18 32.10 -0.75
N PRO A 101 -9.96 32.26 -0.19
CA PRO A 101 -8.79 32.62 -0.98
C PRO A 101 -8.50 31.57 -2.05
N PRO A 102 -8.05 31.94 -3.26
CA PRO A 102 -7.77 30.98 -4.35
C PRO A 102 -6.81 29.85 -3.95
N ASP A 103 -5.76 30.18 -3.19
CA ASP A 103 -4.81 29.17 -2.68
C ASP A 103 -5.48 28.17 -1.74
N ALA A 104 -6.46 28.60 -0.94
CA ALA A 104 -7.25 27.73 -0.07
C ALA A 104 -8.19 26.82 -0.87
N GLU A 105 -8.76 27.30 -1.98
CA GLU A 105 -9.55 26.46 -2.91
C GLU A 105 -8.67 25.36 -3.53
N LEU A 106 -7.46 25.71 -3.97
CA LEU A 106 -6.49 24.75 -4.49
C LEU A 106 -6.08 23.70 -3.44
N LEU A 107 -5.99 24.09 -2.17
CA LEU A 107 -5.77 23.15 -1.06
C LEU A 107 -6.97 22.24 -0.84
N VAL A 108 -8.20 22.78 -0.81
CA VAL A 108 -9.44 22.03 -0.63
C VAL A 108 -9.59 20.94 -1.68
N ALA A 109 -9.29 21.26 -2.94
CA ALA A 109 -9.32 20.31 -4.05
C ALA A 109 -8.39 19.09 -3.87
N ARG A 110 -7.35 19.20 -3.02
CA ARG A 110 -6.39 18.11 -2.76
C ARG A 110 -6.79 17.21 -1.59
N ILE A 111 -7.68 17.67 -0.70
CA ILE A 111 -8.07 16.91 0.48
C ILE A 111 -8.62 15.52 0.13
N PRO A 112 -9.53 15.33 -0.86
CA PRO A 112 -10.02 14.01 -1.23
C PRO A 112 -8.91 13.06 -1.69
N VAL A 113 -7.96 13.56 -2.49
CA VAL A 113 -6.81 12.78 -2.97
C VAL A 113 -5.93 12.34 -1.80
N GLN A 114 -5.66 13.25 -0.85
CA GLN A 114 -4.85 12.91 0.33
C GLN A 114 -5.54 11.91 1.25
N ARG A 115 -6.87 12.00 1.41
CA ARG A 115 -7.65 10.99 2.15
C ARG A 115 -7.60 9.62 1.50
N GLU A 116 -7.75 9.55 0.19
CA GLU A 116 -7.65 8.30 -0.57
C GLU A 116 -6.26 7.67 -0.40
N LEU A 117 -5.19 8.47 -0.55
CA LEU A 117 -3.82 8.00 -0.35
C LEU A 117 -3.56 7.50 1.08
N LEU A 118 -4.13 8.16 2.08
CA LEU A 118 -4.05 7.71 3.47
C LEU A 118 -4.89 6.44 3.69
N GLY A 119 -6.07 6.35 3.09
CA GLY A 119 -6.96 5.19 3.12
C GLY A 119 -6.29 3.94 2.58
N ARG A 120 -5.63 4.03 1.41
CA ARG A 120 -4.86 2.93 0.82
C ARG A 120 -3.65 2.50 1.65
N ARG A 121 -3.08 3.40 2.46
CA ARG A 121 -1.98 3.03 3.38
C ARG A 121 -2.50 2.33 4.62
N ALA A 122 -3.67 2.74 5.13
CA ALA A 122 -4.30 2.11 6.28
C ALA A 122 -4.91 0.75 5.94
N HIS A 123 -5.49 0.64 4.74
CA HIS A 123 -6.06 -0.57 4.18
C HIS A 123 -5.38 -0.82 2.84
N PRO A 124 -4.16 -1.41 2.86
CA PRO A 124 -3.52 -1.81 1.62
C PRO A 124 -4.50 -2.68 0.83
N PRO A 125 -4.66 -2.44 -0.48
CA PRO A 125 -5.45 -3.35 -1.30
C PRO A 125 -4.88 -4.75 -1.09
N ASP A 126 -5.78 -5.72 -0.90
CA ASP A 126 -5.42 -7.12 -0.76
C ASP A 126 -4.45 -7.44 -1.91
N PRO A 127 -3.21 -7.87 -1.63
CA PRO A 127 -2.33 -8.30 -2.70
C PRO A 127 -3.10 -9.37 -3.47
N GLY A 128 -3.48 -9.05 -4.70
CA GLY A 128 -4.12 -10.02 -5.58
C GLY A 128 -3.28 -11.31 -5.55
N PRO A 129 -3.90 -12.47 -5.83
CA PRO A 129 -3.22 -13.75 -5.72
C PRO A 129 -1.84 -13.65 -6.37
N PRO A 130 -0.78 -14.07 -5.67
CA PRO A 130 0.57 -13.93 -6.18
C PRO A 130 0.57 -14.47 -7.60
N VAL A 131 0.98 -13.64 -8.56
CA VAL A 131 1.17 -14.09 -9.94
C VAL A 131 2.38 -15.03 -9.87
N VAL A 132 2.13 -16.29 -9.54
CA VAL A 132 3.15 -17.34 -9.57
C VAL A 132 3.54 -17.42 -11.04
N PRO A 133 4.78 -17.07 -11.40
CA PRO A 133 5.22 -17.21 -12.78
C PRO A 133 5.03 -18.67 -13.13
N SER A 134 4.23 -18.96 -14.16
CA SER A 134 4.07 -20.32 -14.68
C SER A 134 5.47 -20.86 -14.89
N GLY A 135 5.82 -21.93 -14.18
CA GLY A 135 7.15 -22.51 -14.29
C GLY A 135 7.35 -22.91 -15.76
N PRO A 136 8.58 -22.82 -16.30
CA PRO A 136 8.83 -23.19 -17.70
C PRO A 136 8.40 -24.63 -18.03
N LEU A 137 8.13 -25.47 -17.02
CA LEU A 137 7.69 -26.86 -17.15
C LEU A 137 6.17 -27.07 -17.06
N ASP A 138 5.38 -26.08 -16.60
CA ASP A 138 3.94 -26.24 -16.41
C ASP A 138 3.19 -26.45 -17.74
N GLY A 139 3.72 -25.93 -18.85
CA GLY A 139 3.21 -26.17 -20.20
C GLY A 139 3.60 -27.53 -20.80
N TYR A 140 4.67 -28.17 -20.31
CA TYR A 140 5.19 -29.41 -20.87
C TYR A 140 4.66 -30.67 -20.17
N ALA A 141 4.11 -30.54 -18.96
CA ALA A 141 3.53 -31.66 -18.22
C ALA A 141 2.50 -32.50 -19.02
N PRO A 142 1.49 -31.92 -19.71
CA PRO A 142 0.56 -32.72 -20.51
C PRO A 142 1.21 -33.32 -21.76
N VAL A 143 2.20 -32.62 -22.35
CA VAL A 143 2.92 -33.10 -23.54
C VAL A 143 3.79 -34.30 -23.20
N LEU A 144 4.54 -34.24 -22.11
CA LEU A 144 5.36 -35.35 -21.61
C LEU A 144 4.49 -36.54 -21.20
N GLY A 145 3.33 -36.29 -20.56
CA GLY A 145 2.35 -37.33 -20.25
C GLY A 145 1.81 -38.02 -21.51
N GLY A 146 1.47 -37.25 -22.55
CA GLY A 146 1.02 -37.79 -23.83
C GLY A 146 2.08 -38.64 -24.54
N ILE A 147 3.34 -38.19 -24.56
CA ILE A 147 4.46 -38.96 -25.12
C ILE A 147 4.65 -40.27 -24.36
N ALA A 148 4.64 -40.24 -23.02
CA ALA A 148 4.78 -41.43 -22.19
C ALA A 148 3.64 -42.45 -22.44
N ALA A 149 2.39 -41.98 -22.53
CA ALA A 149 1.23 -42.83 -22.81
C ALA A 149 1.31 -43.47 -24.20
N LEU A 150 1.73 -42.72 -25.22
CA LEU A 150 1.91 -43.22 -26.58
C LEU A 150 2.99 -44.31 -26.64
N VAL A 151 4.15 -44.07 -26.03
CA VAL A 151 5.25 -45.04 -25.97
C VAL A 151 4.79 -46.33 -25.26
N LEU A 152 4.02 -46.20 -24.18
CA LEU A 152 3.46 -47.35 -23.48
C LEU A 152 2.53 -48.18 -24.38
N LEU A 153 1.60 -47.53 -25.10
CA LEU A 153 0.69 -48.22 -26.02
C LEU A 153 1.43 -48.97 -27.13
N VAL A 154 2.50 -48.36 -27.68
CA VAL A 154 3.33 -49.02 -28.70
C VAL A 154 4.02 -50.27 -28.13
N ILE A 155 4.59 -50.19 -26.92
CA ILE A 155 5.24 -51.34 -26.27
C ILE A 155 4.24 -52.47 -26.01
N VAL A 156 3.05 -52.13 -25.51
CA VAL A 156 1.96 -53.09 -25.27
C VAL A 156 1.53 -53.76 -26.58
N GLY A 157 1.34 -52.98 -27.65
CA GLY A 157 0.95 -53.49 -28.96
C GLY A 157 1.98 -54.44 -29.57
N VAL A 158 3.27 -54.04 -29.57
CA VAL A 158 4.37 -54.88 -30.09
C VAL A 158 4.47 -56.19 -29.30
N THR A 159 4.35 -56.12 -27.97
CA THR A 159 4.39 -57.30 -27.10
C THR A 159 3.22 -58.23 -27.40
N PHE A 160 2.01 -57.69 -27.52
CA PHE A 160 0.81 -58.46 -27.79
C PHE A 160 0.86 -59.17 -29.15
N VAL A 161 1.26 -58.47 -30.22
CA VAL A 161 1.43 -59.04 -31.56
C VAL A 161 2.52 -60.11 -31.58
N GLY A 162 3.65 -59.88 -30.90
CA GLY A 162 4.74 -60.85 -30.80
C GLY A 162 4.31 -62.17 -30.15
N VAL A 163 3.49 -62.09 -29.09
CA VAL A 163 2.87 -63.27 -28.45
C VAL A 163 1.92 -63.98 -29.42
N LEU A 164 1.08 -63.23 -30.15
CA LEU A 164 0.08 -63.81 -31.04
C LEU A 164 0.68 -64.58 -32.23
N VAL A 165 1.82 -64.10 -32.75
CA VAL A 165 2.51 -64.67 -33.92
C VAL A 165 3.45 -65.82 -33.52
N GLY A 166 3.60 -66.10 -32.22
CA GLY A 166 4.46 -67.19 -31.73
C GLY A 166 5.95 -66.96 -31.95
N VAL A 167 6.37 -65.69 -32.08
CA VAL A 167 7.79 -65.34 -32.28
C VAL A 167 8.55 -65.68 -31.00
N PRO A 168 9.59 -66.55 -31.05
CA PRO A 168 10.39 -66.85 -29.87
C PRO A 168 11.06 -65.54 -29.41
N MET A 169 10.64 -65.04 -28.24
CA MET A 169 11.13 -63.80 -27.66
C MET A 169 12.60 -63.95 -27.28
N GLY A 170 13.49 -63.58 -28.21
CA GLY A 170 14.94 -63.56 -27.99
C GLY A 170 15.35 -62.56 -26.89
N GLY A 171 16.65 -62.58 -26.55
CA GLY A 171 17.19 -61.67 -25.52
C GLY A 171 16.93 -60.19 -25.79
N PHE A 172 16.80 -59.80 -27.06
CA PHE A 172 16.50 -58.42 -27.47
C PHE A 172 15.12 -57.94 -27.01
N THR A 173 14.07 -58.76 -27.10
CA THR A 173 12.72 -58.37 -26.66
C THR A 173 12.66 -58.20 -25.14
N ARG A 174 13.38 -59.03 -24.37
CA ARG A 174 13.50 -58.84 -22.91
C ARG A 174 14.16 -57.51 -22.55
N VAL A 175 15.25 -57.16 -23.23
CA VAL A 175 15.95 -55.87 -22.98
C VAL A 175 15.06 -54.69 -23.37
N ALA A 176 14.34 -54.78 -24.48
CA ALA A 176 13.39 -53.74 -24.90
C ALA A 176 12.22 -53.57 -23.91
N THR A 177 11.66 -54.67 -23.39
CA THR A 177 10.62 -54.62 -22.36
C THR A 177 11.14 -54.01 -21.06
N ILE A 178 12.34 -54.39 -20.60
CA ILE A 178 12.95 -53.84 -19.39
C ILE A 178 13.21 -52.33 -19.55
N GLY A 179 13.75 -51.90 -20.69
CA GLY A 179 13.97 -50.48 -20.98
C GLY A 179 12.67 -49.67 -21.00
N GLY A 180 11.62 -50.24 -21.61
CA GLY A 180 10.28 -49.63 -21.63
C GLY A 180 9.66 -49.48 -20.25
N VAL A 181 9.75 -50.52 -19.41
CA VAL A 181 9.29 -50.47 -18.02
C VAL A 181 10.07 -49.45 -17.20
N ALA A 182 11.40 -49.37 -17.38
CA ALA A 182 12.22 -48.39 -16.67
C ALA A 182 11.82 -46.94 -17.01
N ILE A 183 11.57 -46.63 -18.28
CA ILE A 183 11.12 -45.30 -18.71
C ILE A 183 9.74 -44.98 -18.12
N LEU A 184 8.82 -45.95 -18.13
CA LEU A 184 7.50 -45.78 -17.53
C LEU A 184 7.58 -45.48 -16.03
N VAL A 185 8.42 -46.21 -15.29
CA VAL A 185 8.64 -45.98 -13.86
C VAL A 185 9.19 -44.58 -13.62
N VAL A 186 10.16 -44.13 -14.40
CA VAL A 186 10.70 -42.76 -14.29
C VAL A 186 9.61 -41.72 -14.55
N ALA A 187 8.77 -41.90 -15.57
CA ALA A 187 7.68 -40.98 -15.88
C ALA A 187 6.64 -40.90 -14.73
N ILE A 188 6.28 -42.05 -14.15
CA ILE A 188 5.38 -42.11 -12.98
C ILE A 188 5.99 -41.42 -11.78
N VAL A 189 7.27 -41.66 -11.48
CA VAL A 189 7.96 -41.03 -10.35
C VAL A 189 8.02 -39.51 -10.52
N VAL A 190 8.35 -39.01 -11.71
CA VAL A 190 8.37 -37.56 -12.00
C VAL A 190 6.97 -36.96 -11.86
N GLY A 191 5.93 -37.64 -12.35
CA GLY A 191 4.54 -37.20 -12.20
C GLY A 191 4.08 -37.14 -10.74
N LEU A 192 4.39 -38.17 -9.95
CA LEU A 192 4.09 -38.22 -8.51
C LEU A 192 4.85 -37.14 -7.73
N LEU A 193 6.13 -36.91 -8.05
CA LEU A 193 6.91 -35.84 -7.45
C LEU A 193 6.30 -34.47 -7.77
N ASN A 194 5.92 -34.23 -9.01
CA ASN A 194 5.29 -32.95 -9.39
C ASN A 194 3.93 -32.74 -8.71
N ALA A 195 3.10 -33.78 -8.62
CA ALA A 195 1.81 -33.74 -7.92
C ALA A 195 1.98 -33.51 -6.42
N SER A 196 2.97 -34.15 -5.80
CA SER A 196 3.30 -33.92 -4.39
C SER A 196 3.76 -32.48 -4.17
N LEU A 197 4.67 -31.95 -4.98
CA LEU A 197 5.13 -30.56 -4.87
C LEU A 197 3.97 -29.56 -5.05
N ALA A 198 3.00 -29.85 -5.92
CA ALA A 198 1.80 -29.02 -6.07
C ALA A 198 0.91 -29.03 -4.81
N ALA A 199 0.69 -30.20 -4.19
CA ALA A 199 -0.09 -30.32 -2.95
C ALA A 199 0.58 -29.64 -1.74
N TRP A 200 1.92 -29.62 -1.71
CA TRP A 200 2.67 -28.90 -0.68
C TRP A 200 2.60 -27.38 -0.87
N ARG A 201 2.51 -26.89 -2.11
CA ARG A 201 2.27 -25.46 -2.37
C ARG A 201 0.88 -25.02 -1.89
N SER A 202 -0.17 -25.80 -2.16
CA SER A 202 -1.54 -25.45 -1.74
C SER A 202 -1.70 -25.43 -0.21
N THR A 203 -1.06 -26.36 0.50
CA THR A 203 -1.09 -26.39 1.97
C THR A 203 -0.27 -25.27 2.62
N ALA A 204 0.82 -24.83 1.98
CA ALA A 204 1.58 -23.66 2.43
C ALA A 204 0.80 -22.35 2.27
N GLU A 205 -0.08 -22.25 1.27
CA GLU A 205 -0.96 -21.09 1.07
C GLU A 205 -2.14 -21.07 2.05
N GLU A 206 -2.71 -22.23 2.41
CA GLU A 206 -3.78 -22.31 3.42
C GLU A 206 -3.29 -22.15 4.88
N GLY A 207 -2.01 -22.43 5.15
CA GLY A 207 -1.39 -22.31 6.47
C GLY A 207 -0.82 -20.92 6.79
N GLY A 208 -0.96 -19.94 5.89
CA GLY A 208 -0.58 -18.56 6.16
C GLY A 208 -1.28 -18.06 7.43
N PRO A 209 -0.58 -17.39 8.37
CA PRO A 209 -1.14 -17.03 9.66
C PRO A 209 -2.43 -16.25 9.45
N SER A 210 -3.57 -16.85 9.84
CA SER A 210 -4.84 -16.14 9.93
C SER A 210 -4.61 -14.93 10.82
N VAL A 211 -4.49 -13.76 10.19
CA VAL A 211 -4.49 -12.49 10.88
C VAL A 211 -5.89 -12.36 11.45
N VAL A 212 -6.07 -12.87 12.67
CA VAL A 212 -7.28 -12.67 13.46
C VAL A 212 -7.48 -11.16 13.51
N PRO A 213 -8.56 -10.63 12.91
CA PRO A 213 -8.84 -9.20 12.99
C PRO A 213 -8.91 -8.81 14.46
N PRO A 214 -8.21 -7.76 14.90
CA PRO A 214 -8.27 -7.33 16.28
C PRO A 214 -9.73 -7.07 16.66
N ASP A 215 -10.15 -7.77 17.71
CA ASP A 215 -11.47 -7.70 18.33
C ASP A 215 -11.88 -6.22 18.53
N PRO A 216 -13.00 -5.76 17.94
CA PRO A 216 -13.49 -4.40 18.15
C PRO A 216 -13.92 -4.27 19.61
N ARG A 217 -13.01 -3.72 20.43
CA ARG A 217 -13.25 -3.34 21.82
C ARG A 217 -14.63 -2.72 21.97
N GLU A 218 -15.47 -3.38 22.76
CA GLU A 218 -16.78 -2.87 23.17
C GLU A 218 -16.65 -1.45 23.75
N PRO A 219 -17.50 -0.50 23.33
CA PRO A 219 -17.54 0.81 23.94
C PRO A 219 -18.05 0.67 25.38
N GLY A 220 -17.18 1.09 26.32
CA GLY A 220 -17.44 1.05 27.75
C GLY A 220 -18.75 1.73 28.14
N ASP A 221 -19.52 0.99 28.92
CA ASP A 221 -20.72 1.37 29.65
C ASP A 221 -20.45 2.58 30.57
N PRO A 222 -21.02 3.77 30.29
CA PRO A 222 -20.92 4.93 31.15
C PRO A 222 -21.97 4.82 32.26
N GLY A 223 -21.73 3.93 33.22
CA GLY A 223 -22.77 3.56 34.16
C GLY A 223 -22.33 3.03 35.52
N ARG A 224 -21.24 3.53 36.13
CA ARG A 224 -20.99 3.29 37.58
C ARG A 224 -20.24 4.45 38.27
N SER A 225 -20.85 4.84 39.40
CA SER A 225 -20.49 5.76 40.49
C SER A 225 -20.39 7.25 40.19
#